data_AF-A0A973G5D8-F1
#
_entry.id   AF-A0A973G5D8-F1
#
_cell.length_a   1.000
_cell.length_b   1.000
_cell.length_c   1.000
_cell.angle_alpha   90.00
_cell.angle_beta   90.00
_cell.angle_gamma   90.00
#
_symmetry.space_group_name_H-M   'P 1'
#
loop_
_entity.id
_entity.type
_entity.pdbx_description
1 polymer ?
#
loop_
_entity_poly.entity_id
_entity_poly.type
_entity_poly.pdbx_seq_one_letter_code
_entity_poly.pdbx_strand_id
1 'polypeptide(L)'
;MRRKGWWLRLHKRAGFFGTFCVLSGFVAAVSMIALSAGEHFKITHHYVGFITAALAVLTPLLGIVQFKVRDQAARIRSIHRWSGRVTLLMAFVTVGSGLLIIL
;
A
#
# COMPACT_ATOMS: atom_id res chain seq x y z
N MET A 1 6.32 4.50 -23.69
CA MET A 1 6.37 5.47 -22.55
C MET A 1 7.40 4.99 -21.53
N ARG A 2 8.35 5.86 -21.13
CA ARG A 2 9.59 5.60 -20.33
C ARG A 2 10.69 4.81 -21.06
N ARG A 3 11.46 5.51 -21.91
CA ARG A 3 12.62 5.01 -22.69
C ARG A 3 13.91 4.75 -21.88
N LYS A 4 13.96 5.07 -20.58
CA LYS A 4 15.19 4.94 -19.76
C LYS A 4 15.01 3.96 -18.60
N GLY A 5 15.88 2.94 -18.52
CA GLY A 5 15.81 1.88 -17.49
C GLY A 5 15.97 2.35 -16.04
N TRP A 6 16.50 3.57 -15.80
CA TRP A 6 16.58 4.15 -14.46
C TRP A 6 15.20 4.42 -13.85
N TRP A 7 14.21 4.77 -14.67
CA TRP A 7 12.88 5.10 -14.18
C TRP A 7 12.23 3.88 -13.50
N LEU A 8 12.32 2.70 -14.13
CA LEU A 8 11.75 1.48 -13.57
C LEU A 8 12.50 1.03 -12.31
N ARG A 9 13.83 1.22 -12.26
CA ARG A 9 14.64 0.93 -11.07
C ARG A 9 14.22 1.81 -9.89
N LEU A 10 14.09 3.12 -10.11
CA LEU A 10 13.65 4.06 -9.09
C LEU A 10 12.22 3.75 -8.62
N HIS A 11 11.30 3.50 -9.56
CA HIS A 11 9.92 3.14 -9.23
C HIS A 11 9.83 1.87 -8.38
N LYS A 12 10.59 0.82 -8.73
CA LYS A 12 10.66 -0.41 -7.91
C LYS A 12 11.19 -0.14 -6.51
N ARG A 13 12.32 0.57 -6.39
CA ARG A 13 12.92 0.91 -5.09
C ARG A 13 11.97 1.74 -4.23
N ALA A 14 11.36 2.78 -4.81
CA ALA A 14 10.37 3.62 -4.12
C ALA A 14 9.14 2.80 -3.70
N GLY A 15 8.65 1.90 -4.55
CA GLY A 15 7.54 1.01 -4.22
C GLY A 15 7.84 0.09 -3.04
N PHE A 16 8.99 -0.57 -3.02
CA PHE A 16 9.41 -1.40 -1.88
C PHE A 16 9.64 -0.60 -0.62
N PHE A 17 10.32 0.54 -0.71
CA PHE A 17 10.56 1.42 0.43
C PHE A 17 9.25 1.93 1.03
N GLY A 18 8.33 2.42 0.20
CA GLY A 18 7.02 2.86 0.66
C GLY A 18 6.22 1.73 1.31
N THR A 19 6.27 0.52 0.74
CA THR A 19 5.63 -0.67 1.34
C THR A 19 6.22 -0.97 2.71
N PHE A 20 7.56 -0.93 2.83
CA PHE A 20 8.26 -1.14 4.10
C PHE A 20 7.82 -0.11 5.15
N CYS A 21 7.82 1.18 4.81
CA CYS A 21 7.36 2.24 5.72
C CYS A 21 5.91 2.02 6.18
N VAL A 22 5.00 1.69 5.25
CA VAL A 22 3.59 1.42 5.58
C VAL A 22 3.47 0.23 6.54
N LEU A 23 4.20 -0.86 6.28
CA LEU A 23 4.16 -2.04 7.15
C LEU A 23 4.75 -1.75 8.54
N SER A 24 5.88 -1.04 8.62
CA SER A 24 6.47 -0.64 9.91
C SER A 24 5.50 0.24 10.71
N GLY A 25 4.87 1.22 10.07
CA GLY A 25 3.86 2.07 10.72
C GLY A 25 2.63 1.26 11.17
N PHE A 26 2.16 0.34 10.34
CA PHE A 26 1.04 -0.55 10.68
C PHE A 26 1.36 -1.44 11.89
N VAL A 27 2.56 -2.06 11.91
CA VAL A 27 3.02 -2.85 13.07
C VAL A 27 3.07 -2.00 14.32
N ALA A 28 3.64 -0.79 14.25
CA ALA A 28 3.69 0.12 15.40
C ALA A 28 2.28 0.47 15.91
N ALA A 29 1.33 0.76 15.02
CA ALA A 29 -0.06 1.06 15.39
C ALA A 29 -0.76 -0.14 16.05
N VAL A 30 -0.58 -1.34 15.51
CA VAL A 30 -1.11 -2.58 16.10
C VAL A 30 -0.50 -2.82 17.48
N SER A 31 0.82 -2.71 17.62
CA SER A 31 1.49 -2.86 18.93
C SER A 31 1.00 -1.85 19.96
N MET A 32 0.79 -0.58 19.57
CA MET A 32 0.26 0.46 20.46
C MET A 32 -1.13 0.10 21.00
N ILE A 33 -2.05 -0.33 20.13
CA ILE A 33 -3.42 -0.70 20.54
C ILE A 33 -3.38 -1.95 21.45
N ALA A 34 -2.58 -2.95 21.08
CA ALA A 34 -2.44 -4.19 21.84
C ALA A 34 -1.91 -3.95 23.27
N LEU A 35 -0.95 -3.03 23.43
CA LEU A 35 -0.40 -2.66 24.74
C LEU A 35 -1.35 -1.77 25.57
N SER A 36 -2.28 -1.07 24.92
CA SER A 36 -3.19 -0.12 25.56
C SER A 36 -4.54 -0.76 25.97
N ALA A 37 -4.66 -2.09 25.95
CA ALA A 37 -5.91 -2.84 26.15
C ALA A 37 -7.08 -2.38 25.25
N GLY A 38 -6.76 -1.73 24.11
CA GLY A 38 -7.75 -1.25 23.17
C GLY A 38 -8.25 -2.38 22.28
N GLU A 39 -9.53 -2.33 21.90
CA GLU A 39 -10.06 -3.26 20.91
C GLU A 39 -9.62 -2.86 19.50
N HIS A 40 -8.96 -3.79 18.80
CA HIS A 40 -8.69 -3.67 17.38
C HIS A 40 -10.01 -3.66 16.58
N PHE A 41 -10.04 -2.95 15.45
CA PHE A 41 -11.17 -2.93 14.51
C PHE A 41 -12.51 -2.32 15.01
N LYS A 42 -12.52 -1.54 16.11
CA LYS A 42 -13.75 -0.83 16.52
C LYS A 42 -14.17 0.35 15.63
N ILE A 43 -13.20 1.03 15.00
CA ILE A 43 -13.44 2.29 14.27
C ILE A 43 -13.09 2.09 12.80
N THR A 44 -13.85 2.75 11.91
CA THR A 44 -13.68 2.69 10.44
C THR A 44 -12.22 2.88 10.00
N HIS A 45 -11.46 3.77 10.64
CA HIS A 45 -10.04 3.99 10.37
C HIS A 45 -9.19 2.71 10.45
N HIS A 46 -9.47 1.81 11.40
CA HIS A 46 -8.72 0.56 11.55
C HIS A 46 -8.86 -0.35 10.31
N TYR A 47 -10.08 -0.45 9.77
CA TYR A 47 -10.35 -1.22 8.56
C TYR A 47 -9.69 -0.59 7.33
N VAL A 48 -9.80 0.74 7.19
CA VAL A 48 -9.20 1.47 6.06
C VAL A 48 -7.68 1.35 6.09
N GLY A 49 -7.06 1.45 7.28
CA GLY A 49 -5.62 1.25 7.46
C GLY A 49 -5.16 -0.16 7.12
N PHE A 50 -5.91 -1.19 7.54
CA PHE A 50 -5.60 -2.58 7.18
C PHE A 50 -5.69 -2.83 5.67
N ILE A 51 -6.77 -2.37 5.02
CA ILE A 51 -6.95 -2.49 3.57
C ILE A 51 -5.80 -1.76 2.84
N THR A 52 -5.42 -0.58 3.31
CA THR A 52 -4.29 0.18 2.75
C THR A 52 -2.98 -0.59 2.87
N ALA A 53 -2.69 -1.18 4.03
CA ALA A 53 -1.49 -2.00 4.22
C ALA A 53 -1.48 -3.23 3.29
N ALA A 54 -2.61 -3.92 3.14
CA ALA A 54 -2.74 -5.04 2.20
C ALA A 54 -2.51 -4.61 0.74
N LEU A 55 -3.11 -3.49 0.32
CA LEU A 55 -2.94 -2.93 -1.02
C LEU A 55 -1.50 -2.48 -1.28
N ALA A 56 -0.82 -1.93 -0.27
CA ALA A 56 0.59 -1.54 -0.34
C ALA A 56 1.49 -2.76 -0.62
N VAL A 57 1.14 -3.95 -0.15
CA VAL A 57 1.85 -5.20 -0.46
C VAL A 57 1.45 -5.78 -1.82
N LEU A 58 0.16 -5.82 -2.13
CA LEU A 58 -0.34 -6.42 -3.38
C LEU A 58 0.12 -5.65 -4.63
N THR A 59 0.20 -4.32 -4.54
CA THR A 59 0.59 -3.47 -5.68
C THR A 59 1.99 -3.79 -6.24
N PRO A 60 3.07 -3.85 -5.44
CA PRO A 60 4.39 -4.23 -5.92
C PRO A 60 4.44 -5.69 -6.37
N LEU A 61 3.68 -6.61 -5.76
CA LEU A 61 3.58 -8.00 -6.23
C LEU A 61 3.01 -8.08 -7.65
N LEU A 62 1.92 -7.38 -7.95
CA LEU A 62 1.40 -7.23 -9.32
C LEU A 62 2.45 -6.60 -10.26
N GLY A 63 3.23 -5.65 -9.72
CA GLY A 63 4.37 -5.04 -10.38
C GLY A 63 5.44 -6.04 -10.82
N ILE A 64 5.68 -7.10 -10.03
CA ILE A 64 6.63 -8.18 -10.33
C ILE A 64 6.01 -9.22 -11.26
N VAL A 65 4.78 -9.64 -10.98
CA VAL A 65 4.07 -10.71 -11.72
C VAL A 65 3.89 -10.35 -13.19
N GLN A 66 3.69 -9.07 -13.54
CA GLN A 66 3.58 -8.64 -14.94
C GLN A 66 4.82 -8.97 -15.79
N PHE A 67 5.99 -9.15 -15.17
CA PHE A 67 7.23 -9.52 -15.85
C PHE A 67 7.44 -11.03 -15.92
N LYS A 68 6.75 -11.81 -15.07
CA LYS A 68 6.80 -13.28 -15.05
C LYS A 68 5.75 -13.89 -16.00
N VAL A 69 4.53 -13.36 -16.01
CA VAL A 69 3.41 -13.86 -16.81
C VAL A 69 3.24 -12.99 -18.07
N ARG A 70 3.98 -13.34 -19.13
CA ARG A 70 4.07 -12.52 -20.35
C ARG A 70 2.75 -12.48 -21.12
N ASP A 71 2.02 -13.59 -21.15
CA ASP A 71 0.77 -13.73 -21.92
C ASP A 71 -0.34 -12.81 -21.42
N GLN A 72 -0.35 -12.50 -20.11
CA GLN A 72 -1.29 -11.56 -19.50
C GLN A 72 -0.65 -10.23 -19.08
N ALA A 73 0.58 -9.94 -19.51
CA ALA A 73 1.34 -8.79 -19.03
C ALA A 73 0.62 -7.46 -19.26
N ALA A 74 -0.10 -7.30 -20.38
CA ALA A 74 -0.87 -6.09 -20.66
C ALA A 74 -2.01 -5.88 -19.66
N ARG A 75 -2.77 -6.95 -19.36
CA ARG A 75 -3.85 -6.93 -18.37
C ARG A 75 -3.32 -6.68 -16.96
N ILE A 76 -2.30 -7.42 -16.55
CA ILE A 76 -1.67 -7.28 -15.22
C ILE A 76 -1.09 -5.87 -15.04
N ARG A 77 -0.49 -5.29 -16.09
CA ARG A 77 0.00 -3.90 -16.06
C ARG A 77 -1.12 -2.90 -15.85
N SER A 78 -2.27 -3.09 -16.48
CA SER A 78 -3.44 -2.23 -16.27
C SER A 78 -3.90 -2.31 -14.82
N ILE A 79 -4.04 -3.54 -14.29
CA ILE A 79 -4.43 -3.79 -12.90
C ILE A 79 -3.42 -3.16 -11.94
N HIS A 80 -2.11 -3.41 -12.10
CA HIS A 80 -1.06 -2.81 -11.27
C HIS A 80 -1.13 -1.28 -11.22
N ARG A 81 -1.39 -0.62 -12.36
CA ARG A 81 -1.51 0.85 -12.41
C ARG A 81 -2.74 1.36 -11.68
N TRP A 82 -3.89 0.70 -11.86
CA TRP A 82 -5.11 1.05 -11.15
C TRP A 82 -5.00 0.76 -9.65
N SER A 83 -4.51 -0.42 -9.28
CA SER A 83 -4.20 -0.78 -7.89
C SER A 83 -3.29 0.25 -7.26
N GLY A 84 -2.20 0.67 -7.91
CA GLY A 84 -1.31 1.70 -7.37
C GLY A 84 -1.98 3.05 -7.12
N ARG A 85 -2.91 3.47 -7.99
CA ARG A 85 -3.71 4.70 -7.77
C ARG A 85 -4.66 4.55 -6.58
N VAL A 86 -5.35 3.40 -6.49
CA VAL A 86 -6.25 3.11 -5.37
C VAL A 86 -5.48 3.03 -4.05
N THR A 87 -4.30 2.40 -4.03
CA THR A 87 -3.43 2.34 -2.85
C THR A 87 -3.03 3.74 -2.38
N LEU A 88 -2.64 4.63 -3.29
CA LEU A 88 -2.31 6.01 -2.94
C LEU A 88 -3.52 6.77 -2.38
N LEU A 89 -4.68 6.64 -3.02
CA LEU A 89 -5.92 7.24 -2.53
C LEU A 89 -6.27 6.75 -1.12
N MET A 90 -6.20 5.43 -0.90
CA MET A 90 -6.48 4.81 0.40
C MET A 90 -5.45 5.20 1.46
N ALA A 91 -4.19 5.42 1.10
CA ALA A 91 -3.20 5.98 2.01
C ALA A 91 -3.59 7.39 2.47
N PHE A 92 -4.01 8.28 1.57
CA PHE A 92 -4.50 9.61 1.95
C PHE A 92 -5.76 9.54 2.83
N VAL A 93 -6.72 8.68 2.50
CA VAL A 93 -7.93 8.48 3.31
C VAL A 93 -7.57 7.92 4.69
N THR A 94 -6.62 6.99 4.78
CA THR A 94 -6.15 6.44 6.05
C THR A 94 -5.54 7.53 6.92
N VAL A 95 -4.61 8.32 6.38
CA VAL A 95 -3.98 9.42 7.12
C VAL A 95 -5.00 10.45 7.55
N GLY A 96 -5.89 10.88 6.64
CA GLY A 96 -6.93 11.87 6.94
C GLY A 96 -7.90 11.39 8.01
N SER A 97 -8.40 10.16 7.89
CA SER A 97 -9.31 9.58 8.90
C SER A 97 -8.63 9.39 10.26
N GLY A 98 -7.34 9.04 10.30
CA GLY A 98 -6.59 8.93 11.55
C GLY A 98 -6.41 10.29 12.24
N LEU A 99 -6.10 11.33 11.47
CA LEU A 99 -6.00 12.70 11.98
C LEU A 99 -7.34 13.18 12.55
N LEU A 100 -8.46 12.89 11.87
CA LEU A 100 -9.81 13.26 12.32
C LEU A 100 -10.26 12.56 13.61
N ILE A 101 -9.64 11.45 14.01
CA ILE A 101 -9.95 10.81 15.31
C ILE A 101 -9.32 11.58 16.46
N ILE A 102 -8.20 12.27 16.21
CA ILE A 102 -7.43 12.98 17.24
C ILE A 102 -7.91 14.44 17.39
N LEU A 103 -8.45 15.03 16.32
CA LEU A 103 -9.03 16.38 16.28
C LEU A 103 -10.45 16.41 16.85
#